data_AF-A0A7C4CA49-F1
#
_entry.id   AF-A0A7C4CA49-F1
#
_cell.length_a   1.000
_cell.length_b   1.000
_cell.length_c   1.000
_cell.angle_alpha   90.00
_cell.angle_beta   90.00
_cell.angle_gamma   90.00
#
_symmetry.space_group_name_H-M   'P 1'
#
loop_
_entity.id
_entity.type
_entity.pdbx_description
1 polymer ?
#
loop_
_entity_poly.entity_id
_entity_poly.type
_entity_poly.pdbx_seq_one_letter_code
_entity_poly.pdbx_strand_id
1 'polypeptide(L)'
;MLKKTFVVLLFAAAALAQEQTSPGINIQSLLQAPVSPLASLVGVESPIISETYVLMPGDKLLVTVTGSVTYSYSAWVTYEGKLTINMPTTPFSATYSTGAERSVTIDVVDAVAVSGLTLEQAQDTLSRTFNRYFRDVRVKLTLTGLRSGIVFVTGEVQYPGAYNVSPVERVSQIITRAGGLAPLGSKTRIQLMRGGVEAAIVDIERFENDGDLFANPFVESGDVIHVPAVEGLVTVKGAVFGRGEYRIRASALTTEKERVGEGIYELKPGERVFDLVRKAGGITPWADLSNSYIERLVIGGSGLRTRIPIDLHRIIFERDSSQNLLLKNADIIVVPPINTLVYVEGEVNQPGSFTFTPNLRVDDYVGQAGGPTSVANVGRVYILRRGRRIPGAPNPVVEPGDIVMMPRQTFKWWQDYVTILSAVGIPIASILVTLTALNR
;
A
#
# COMPACT_ATOMS: atom_id res chain seq x y z
N MET A 1 -45.01 20.40 61.43
CA MET A 1 -43.96 19.36 61.39
C MET A 1 -42.70 19.99 60.81
N LEU A 2 -41.81 20.50 61.68
CA LEU A 2 -40.43 20.01 61.92
C LEU A 2 -39.63 19.76 60.62
N LYS A 3 -38.42 20.28 60.38
CA LYS A 3 -37.42 21.14 61.05
C LYS A 3 -36.34 21.38 59.96
N LYS A 4 -35.85 22.61 59.72
CA LYS A 4 -34.48 23.13 60.06
C LYS A 4 -33.34 22.24 59.52
N THR A 5 -32.28 22.66 58.82
CA THR A 5 -31.41 23.87 58.80
C THR A 5 -30.35 23.57 57.69
N PHE A 6 -29.70 24.48 56.95
CA PHE A 6 -28.72 25.47 57.40
C PHE A 6 -28.45 26.52 56.30
N VAL A 7 -28.37 27.77 56.73
CA VAL A 7 -27.93 28.96 56.00
C VAL A 7 -26.49 29.25 56.41
N VAL A 8 -25.61 29.66 55.49
CA VAL A 8 -24.59 30.69 55.77
C VAL A 8 -24.39 31.57 54.52
N LEU A 9 -24.71 32.85 54.70
CA LEU A 9 -24.39 34.02 53.86
C LEU A 9 -22.86 34.24 53.74
N LEU A 10 -22.38 34.94 52.70
CA LEU A 10 -21.82 36.29 52.89
C LEU A 10 -21.52 37.05 51.57
N PHE A 11 -22.17 38.21 51.48
CA PHE A 11 -21.81 39.52 50.90
C PHE A 11 -21.33 39.71 49.45
N ALA A 12 -22.14 40.53 48.77
CA ALA A 12 -21.79 41.38 47.65
C ALA A 12 -20.79 42.50 48.04
N ALA A 13 -19.94 42.89 47.10
CA ALA A 13 -19.41 44.26 47.01
C ALA A 13 -19.03 44.59 45.55
N ALA A 14 -19.81 45.53 45.00
CA ALA A 14 -19.46 46.63 44.12
C ALA A 14 -18.57 46.42 42.87
N ALA A 15 -19.19 46.81 41.75
CA ALA A 15 -18.62 47.14 40.46
C ALA A 15 -17.53 48.24 40.51
N LEU A 16 -16.58 48.20 39.58
CA LEU A 16 -16.48 49.19 38.49
C LEU A 16 -15.36 48.84 37.50
N ALA A 17 -15.62 49.24 36.26
CA ALA A 17 -14.90 49.00 35.02
C ALA A 17 -13.38 49.21 35.07
N GLN A 18 -12.66 48.32 34.40
CA GLN A 18 -11.54 48.71 33.55
C GLN A 18 -11.50 47.85 32.28
N GLU A 19 -11.53 48.56 31.17
CA GLU A 19 -11.47 48.17 29.77
C GLU A 19 -10.03 47.76 29.42
N GLN A 20 -9.79 46.54 28.94
CA GLN A 20 -8.57 46.21 28.20
C GLN A 20 -8.68 44.90 27.40
N THR A 21 -8.80 45.09 26.09
CA THR A 21 -8.25 44.27 24.99
C THR A 21 -8.65 42.79 24.87
N SER A 22 -9.46 42.52 23.84
CA SER A 22 -9.70 41.23 23.20
C SER A 22 -8.44 40.38 23.06
N PRO A 23 -8.45 39.07 23.40
CA PRO A 23 -7.43 38.16 22.91
C PRO A 23 -7.65 37.98 21.41
N GLY A 24 -6.74 38.54 20.64
CA GLY A 24 -6.73 38.45 19.18
C GLY A 24 -6.78 37.01 18.72
N ILE A 25 -7.47 36.81 17.59
CA ILE A 25 -7.30 35.63 16.76
C ILE A 25 -5.81 35.49 16.49
N ASN A 26 -5.19 34.46 17.06
CA ASN A 26 -3.80 34.15 16.80
C ASN A 26 -3.69 33.63 15.37
N ILE A 27 -3.31 34.53 14.45
CA ILE A 27 -3.14 34.28 13.01
C ILE A 27 -2.07 33.19 12.76
N GLN A 28 -1.23 32.86 13.74
CA GLN A 28 -0.28 31.75 13.63
C GLN A 28 -0.94 30.36 13.71
N SER A 29 -2.18 30.26 14.19
CA SER A 29 -2.94 28.98 14.21
C SER A 29 -3.70 28.70 12.91
N LEU A 30 -3.74 29.65 11.97
CA LEU A 30 -4.30 29.48 10.62
C LEU A 30 -3.22 29.16 9.56
N LEU A 31 -1.94 29.09 9.94
CA LEU A 31 -0.81 28.78 9.05
C LEU A 31 -0.33 27.33 9.13
N GLN A 32 -1.03 26.47 9.87
CA GLN A 32 -0.82 25.02 9.83
C GLN A 32 -1.95 24.35 9.06
N ALA A 33 -2.07 24.70 7.78
CA ALA A 33 -2.67 23.76 6.83
C ALA A 33 -1.78 22.50 6.84
N PRO A 34 -2.36 21.28 6.87
CA PRO A 34 -1.56 20.09 6.59
C PRO A 34 -0.98 20.28 5.18
N VAL A 35 0.32 20.54 5.12
CA VAL A 35 1.06 20.47 3.86
C VAL A 35 0.87 19.04 3.39
N SER A 36 0.16 18.88 2.27
CA SER A 36 -0.05 17.60 1.61
C SER A 36 1.24 16.79 1.66
N PRO A 37 1.23 15.53 2.13
CA PRO A 37 2.44 14.73 2.12
C PRO A 37 2.78 14.48 0.66
N LEU A 38 3.81 15.15 0.18
CA LEU A 38 4.34 15.04 -1.19
C LEU A 38 3.31 15.47 -2.25
N ALA A 39 3.21 16.79 -2.49
CA ALA A 39 2.95 17.25 -3.85
C ALA A 39 4.06 16.67 -4.75
N SER A 40 3.71 15.58 -5.44
CA SER A 40 4.42 14.90 -6.53
C SER A 40 5.69 15.63 -6.98
N LEU A 41 6.82 15.33 -6.34
CA LEU A 41 8.11 15.48 -6.98
C LEU A 41 8.13 14.43 -8.10
N VAL A 42 7.63 14.81 -9.28
CA VAL A 42 7.80 14.02 -10.51
C VAL A 42 9.27 14.10 -10.84
N GLY A 43 10.04 13.19 -10.24
CA GLY A 43 11.42 12.96 -10.65
C GLY A 43 11.40 12.47 -12.09
N VAL A 44 12.32 12.97 -12.91
CA VAL A 44 12.64 12.31 -14.17
C VAL A 44 13.18 10.93 -13.79
N GLU A 45 12.55 9.85 -14.25
CA GLU A 45 12.91 8.47 -13.87
C GLU A 45 14.38 8.14 -14.18
N SER A 46 14.96 8.87 -15.13
CA SER A 46 16.38 8.87 -15.46
C SER A 46 16.82 10.31 -15.80
N PRO A 47 18.07 10.71 -15.54
CA PRO A 47 18.56 11.99 -16.05
C PRO A 47 18.37 12.07 -17.58
N ILE A 48 18.05 13.27 -18.08
CA ILE A 48 17.89 13.48 -19.51
C ILE A 48 19.26 13.29 -20.17
N ILE A 49 19.34 12.30 -21.06
CA ILE A 49 20.55 11.97 -21.81
C ILE A 49 20.60 12.89 -23.03
N SER A 50 21.67 13.67 -23.14
CA SER A 50 21.90 14.66 -24.21
C SER A 50 21.87 14.05 -25.62
N GLU A 51 22.27 12.80 -25.72
CA GLU A 51 22.43 12.03 -26.94
C GLU A 51 21.09 11.51 -27.48
N THR A 52 20.05 11.41 -26.63
CA THR A 52 18.75 10.83 -27.00
C THR A 52 17.60 11.82 -26.96
N TYR A 53 17.70 12.89 -26.16
CA TYR A 53 16.64 13.89 -26.08
C TYR A 53 16.63 14.78 -27.32
N VAL A 54 15.52 14.73 -28.05
CA VAL A 54 15.27 15.52 -29.26
C VAL A 54 14.62 16.85 -28.90
N LEU A 55 15.30 17.93 -29.26
CA LEU A 55 14.80 19.30 -29.09
C LEU A 55 13.57 19.53 -29.97
N MET A 56 12.56 20.19 -29.42
CA MET A 56 11.40 20.68 -30.17
C MET A 56 10.98 22.07 -29.67
N PRO A 57 10.06 22.76 -30.36
CA PRO A 57 9.53 24.03 -29.89
C PRO A 57 9.07 24.02 -28.44
N GLY A 58 9.38 25.10 -27.73
CA GLY A 58 9.04 25.30 -26.31
C GLY A 58 10.10 24.81 -25.31
N ASP A 59 11.14 24.09 -25.75
CA ASP A 59 12.26 23.72 -24.88
C ASP A 59 13.07 24.95 -24.48
N LYS A 60 13.48 25.02 -23.20
CA LYS A 60 14.28 26.12 -22.64
C LYS A 60 15.71 25.69 -22.44
N LEU A 61 16.64 26.38 -23.09
CA LEU A 61 18.05 26.07 -23.09
C LEU A 61 18.84 27.21 -22.45
N LEU A 62 19.82 26.86 -21.61
CA LEU A 62 20.93 27.73 -21.27
C LEU A 62 22.04 27.50 -22.28
N VAL A 63 22.33 28.54 -23.06
CA VAL A 63 23.43 28.55 -24.03
C VAL A 63 24.63 29.18 -23.34
N THR A 64 25.69 28.40 -23.17
CA THR A 64 26.96 28.85 -22.61
C THR A 64 28.01 28.89 -23.70
N VAL A 65 28.47 30.08 -24.02
CA VAL A 65 29.50 30.34 -25.03
C VAL A 65 30.82 30.54 -24.30
N THR A 66 31.87 29.83 -24.71
CA THR A 66 33.22 29.90 -24.11
C THR A 66 34.29 29.94 -25.21
N GLY A 67 35.47 30.49 -24.91
CA GLY A 67 36.58 30.63 -25.88
C GLY A 67 37.08 32.07 -25.93
N SER A 68 37.14 32.67 -27.12
CA SER A 68 37.52 34.07 -27.29
C SER A 68 36.56 35.05 -26.60
N VAL A 69 35.33 34.62 -26.36
CA VAL A 69 34.30 35.33 -25.57
C VAL A 69 33.65 34.35 -24.62
N THR A 70 33.26 34.83 -23.43
CA THR A 70 32.56 34.01 -22.43
C THR A 70 31.32 34.73 -21.94
N TYR A 71 30.17 34.13 -22.17
CA TYR A 71 28.89 34.59 -21.64
C TYR A 71 27.86 33.46 -21.70
N SER A 72 26.72 33.64 -21.05
CA SER A 72 25.61 32.71 -21.12
C SER A 72 24.29 33.44 -21.21
N TYR A 73 23.33 32.85 -21.91
CA TYR A 73 21.98 33.39 -22.02
C TYR A 73 20.97 32.25 -22.08
N SER A 74 19.75 32.54 -21.63
CA SER A 74 18.62 31.63 -21.79
C SER A 74 17.94 31.90 -23.13
N ALA A 75 17.64 30.84 -23.87
CA ALA A 75 16.88 30.90 -25.10
C ALA A 75 15.83 29.80 -25.13
N TRP A 76 14.74 30.07 -25.84
CA TRP A 76 13.69 29.09 -26.10
C TRP A 76 13.83 28.60 -27.54
N VAL A 77 13.55 27.32 -27.78
CA VAL A 77 13.33 26.85 -29.14
C VAL A 77 12.01 27.46 -29.61
N THR A 78 12.06 28.29 -30.64
CA THR A 78 10.90 29.00 -31.18
C THR A 78 9.88 28.04 -31.79
N TYR A 79 8.66 28.51 -32.06
CA TYR A 79 7.64 27.73 -32.77
C TYR A 79 8.05 27.30 -34.18
N GLU A 80 9.00 28.01 -34.80
CA GLU A 80 9.62 27.62 -36.08
C GLU A 80 10.72 26.56 -35.91
N GLY A 81 10.99 26.11 -34.69
CA GLY A 81 12.03 25.13 -34.38
C GLY A 81 13.46 25.69 -34.40
N LYS A 82 13.62 27.00 -34.18
CA LYS A 82 14.92 27.68 -34.21
C LYS A 82 15.36 28.11 -32.82
N LEU A 83 16.67 28.19 -32.59
CA LEU A 83 17.28 28.82 -31.42
C LEU A 83 17.92 30.14 -31.83
N THR A 84 17.60 31.21 -31.13
CA THR A 84 18.18 32.54 -31.40
C THR A 84 19.62 32.61 -30.89
N ILE A 85 20.49 33.18 -31.71
CA ILE A 85 21.85 33.55 -31.34
C ILE A 85 21.81 34.96 -30.78
N ASN A 86 22.09 35.07 -29.50
CA ASN A 86 22.03 36.30 -28.75
C ASN A 86 23.45 36.76 -28.43
N MET A 87 23.82 38.00 -28.81
CA MET A 87 25.16 38.54 -28.58
C MET A 87 25.14 39.79 -27.69
N PRO A 88 26.11 39.96 -26.79
CA PRO A 88 26.26 41.20 -26.05
C PRO A 88 26.67 42.33 -27.01
N THR A 89 25.92 43.44 -27.03
CA THR A 89 26.20 44.59 -27.91
C THR A 89 27.30 45.50 -27.40
N THR A 90 27.62 45.41 -26.11
CA THR A 90 28.75 46.12 -25.51
C THR A 90 29.99 45.23 -25.52
N PRO A 91 31.14 45.67 -26.07
CA PRO A 91 32.38 44.91 -25.99
C PRO A 91 32.70 44.63 -24.53
N PHE A 92 32.98 43.36 -24.22
CA PHE A 92 33.35 42.86 -22.89
C PHE A 92 34.78 43.34 -22.53
N SER A 93 34.95 44.65 -22.41
CA SER A 93 36.15 45.29 -21.89
C SER A 93 35.71 46.29 -20.84
N ALA A 94 35.42 45.79 -19.64
CA ALA A 94 35.26 46.63 -18.47
C ALA A 94 36.49 46.45 -17.58
N THR A 95 37.42 47.40 -17.65
CA THR A 95 38.17 47.79 -16.46
C THR A 95 37.14 48.29 -15.46
N TYR A 96 36.87 47.52 -14.41
CA TYR A 96 35.89 47.87 -13.40
C TYR A 96 36.34 49.14 -12.66
N SER A 97 35.56 50.20 -12.78
CA SER A 97 35.51 51.25 -11.77
C SER A 97 34.07 51.73 -11.67
N THR A 98 33.56 51.70 -10.44
CA THR A 98 32.26 52.23 -9.97
C THR A 98 31.01 51.41 -10.32
N GLY A 99 30.57 50.60 -9.35
CA GLY A 99 29.24 50.59 -8.70
C GLY A 99 27.93 50.74 -9.48
N ALA A 100 27.91 50.72 -10.80
CA ALA A 100 26.70 50.83 -11.60
C ALA A 100 26.45 49.50 -12.33
N GLU A 101 25.37 48.83 -11.95
CA GLU A 101 24.84 47.65 -12.63
C GLU A 101 24.32 48.08 -14.01
N ARG A 102 25.20 48.07 -15.02
CA ARG A 102 24.82 48.33 -16.40
C ARG A 102 24.21 47.06 -17.00
N SER A 103 22.95 47.12 -17.40
CA SER A 103 22.26 46.08 -18.15
C SER A 103 23.04 45.77 -19.43
N VAL A 104 23.56 44.56 -19.55
CA VAL A 104 24.14 44.07 -20.81
C VAL A 104 23.00 43.95 -21.82
N THR A 105 22.97 44.84 -22.81
CA THR A 105 22.01 44.74 -23.91
C THR A 105 22.44 43.59 -24.79
N ILE A 106 21.50 42.67 -25.03
CA ILE A 106 21.72 41.46 -25.82
C ILE A 106 20.87 41.58 -27.08
N ASP A 107 21.53 41.57 -28.25
CA ASP A 107 20.84 41.61 -29.54
C ASP A 107 20.76 40.21 -30.14
N VAL A 108 19.62 39.94 -30.78
CA VAL A 108 19.44 38.73 -31.59
C VAL A 108 20.08 38.97 -32.96
N VAL A 109 21.10 38.18 -33.29
CA VAL A 109 21.88 38.36 -34.53
C VAL A 109 21.64 37.28 -35.58
N ASP A 110 21.17 36.10 -35.17
CA ASP A 110 20.87 34.99 -36.06
C ASP A 110 19.88 34.00 -35.40
N ALA A 111 19.33 33.07 -36.16
CA ALA A 111 18.45 32.01 -35.66
C ALA A 111 18.77 30.67 -36.36
N VAL A 112 19.13 29.66 -35.58
CA VAL A 112 19.61 28.36 -36.07
C VAL A 112 18.53 27.31 -35.89
N ALA A 113 18.21 26.53 -36.93
CA ALA A 113 17.28 25.41 -36.81
C ALA A 113 17.86 24.32 -35.89
N VAL A 114 17.11 23.98 -34.84
CA VAL A 114 17.51 22.95 -33.85
C VAL A 114 16.42 21.91 -33.56
N SER A 115 15.18 22.16 -33.99
CA SER A 115 14.09 21.19 -33.83
C SER A 115 14.39 19.91 -34.57
N GLY A 116 14.19 18.77 -33.92
CA GLY A 116 14.51 17.44 -34.45
C GLY A 116 15.96 17.01 -34.25
N LEU A 117 16.84 17.88 -33.72
CA LEU A 117 18.20 17.53 -33.34
C LEU A 117 18.26 17.04 -31.89
N THR A 118 19.21 16.16 -31.59
CA THR A 118 19.60 15.87 -30.20
C THR A 118 20.30 17.09 -29.59
N LEU A 119 20.41 17.15 -28.24
CA LEU A 119 21.17 18.23 -27.59
C LEU A 119 22.62 18.29 -28.09
N GLU A 120 23.27 17.14 -28.28
CA GLU A 120 24.62 17.03 -28.81
C GLU A 120 24.72 17.58 -30.25
N GLN A 121 23.83 17.13 -31.14
CA GLN A 121 23.79 17.62 -32.53
C GLN A 121 23.51 19.12 -32.62
N ALA A 122 22.66 19.65 -31.73
CA ALA A 122 22.38 21.06 -31.65
C ALA A 122 23.58 21.87 -31.13
N GLN A 123 24.34 21.33 -30.16
CA GLN A 123 25.59 21.94 -29.67
C GLN A 123 26.62 22.07 -30.79
N ASP A 124 26.80 21.03 -31.59
CA ASP A 124 27.74 21.03 -32.73
C ASP A 124 27.31 22.03 -33.82
N THR A 125 26.01 22.09 -34.09
CA THR A 125 25.44 23.01 -35.09
C THR A 125 25.60 24.46 -34.65
N LEU A 126 25.35 24.76 -33.37
CA LEU A 126 25.57 26.09 -32.82
C LEU A 126 27.05 26.44 -32.76
N SER A 127 27.93 25.54 -32.32
CA SER A 127 29.38 25.80 -32.28
C SER A 127 29.93 26.17 -33.65
N ARG A 128 29.52 25.47 -34.72
CA ARG A 128 29.87 25.82 -36.10
C ARG A 128 29.31 27.17 -36.54
N THR A 129 28.12 27.54 -36.08
CA THR A 129 27.50 28.82 -36.42
C THR A 129 28.17 29.98 -35.68
N PHE A 130 28.45 29.81 -34.38
CA PHE A 130 29.16 30.79 -33.55
C PHE A 130 30.58 31.08 -34.04
N ASN A 131 31.27 30.08 -34.60
CA ASN A 131 32.60 30.25 -35.19
C ASN A 131 32.61 31.14 -36.47
N ARG A 132 31.45 31.51 -37.01
CA ARG A 132 31.35 32.53 -38.06
C ARG A 132 31.51 33.96 -37.51
N TYR A 133 31.26 34.14 -36.21
CA TYR A 133 31.25 35.46 -35.55
C TYR A 133 32.44 35.65 -34.61
N PHE A 134 32.89 34.56 -33.98
CA PHE A 134 34.01 34.57 -33.02
C PHE A 134 35.04 33.50 -33.40
N ARG A 135 36.30 33.68 -33.02
CA ARG A 135 37.35 32.69 -33.26
C ARG A 135 37.43 31.73 -32.07
N ASP A 136 37.64 30.44 -32.34
CA ASP A 136 37.87 29.41 -31.33
C ASP A 136 36.81 29.37 -30.21
N VAL A 137 35.53 29.38 -30.61
CA VAL A 137 34.40 29.31 -29.67
C VAL A 137 33.84 27.89 -29.58
N ARG A 138 33.50 27.51 -28.34
CA ARG A 138 32.75 26.30 -28.01
C ARG A 138 31.44 26.66 -27.33
N VAL A 139 30.36 26.04 -27.80
CA VAL A 139 29.01 26.22 -27.26
C VAL A 139 28.60 24.99 -26.48
N LYS A 140 28.20 25.18 -25.23
CA LYS A 140 27.55 24.16 -24.40
C LYS A 140 26.08 24.50 -24.25
N LEU A 141 25.22 23.54 -24.55
CA LEU A 141 23.78 23.65 -24.29
C LEU A 141 23.42 22.87 -23.03
N THR A 142 22.63 23.50 -22.16
CA THR A 142 22.03 22.84 -21.00
C THR A 142 20.52 22.98 -21.09
N LEU A 143 19.79 21.87 -21.03
CA LEU A 143 18.33 21.89 -20.96
C LEU A 143 17.91 22.33 -19.55
N THR A 144 17.28 23.50 -19.47
CA THR A 144 16.85 24.14 -18.21
C THR A 144 15.35 24.07 -17.99
N GLY A 145 14.59 23.78 -19.03
CA GLY A 145 13.15 23.58 -18.96
C GLY A 145 12.68 22.74 -20.13
N LEU A 146 11.79 21.80 -19.84
CA LEU A 146 11.12 20.98 -20.85
C LEU A 146 9.94 21.74 -21.43
N ARG A 147 9.67 21.54 -22.73
CA ARG A 147 8.42 21.98 -23.33
C ARG A 147 7.22 21.40 -22.57
N SER A 148 6.18 22.21 -22.46
CA SER A 148 4.86 21.73 -22.03
C SER A 148 4.03 21.43 -23.27
N GLY A 149 3.45 20.24 -23.32
CA GLY A 149 2.48 19.82 -24.33
C GLY A 149 1.09 19.68 -23.72
N ILE A 150 0.10 19.40 -24.57
CA ILE A 150 -1.26 19.06 -24.14
C ILE A 150 -1.56 17.64 -24.59
N VAL A 151 -2.12 16.82 -23.70
CA VAL A 151 -2.74 15.52 -24.06
C VAL A 151 -4.21 15.55 -23.70
N PHE A 152 -4.98 14.67 -24.33
CA PHE A 152 -6.41 14.54 -24.08
C PHE A 152 -6.70 13.20 -23.40
N VAL A 153 -7.29 13.24 -22.22
CA VAL A 153 -7.73 12.04 -21.49
C VAL A 153 -9.24 11.88 -21.67
N THR A 154 -9.66 10.71 -22.12
CA THR A 154 -11.08 10.40 -22.42
C THR A 154 -11.47 9.01 -21.91
N GLY A 155 -12.78 8.76 -21.83
CA GLY A 155 -13.32 7.47 -21.39
C GLY A 155 -13.49 7.39 -19.87
N GLU A 156 -13.28 6.20 -19.31
CA GLU A 156 -13.58 5.82 -17.92
C GLU A 156 -12.52 6.31 -16.92
N VAL A 157 -12.38 7.63 -16.80
CA VAL A 157 -11.58 8.32 -15.77
C VAL A 157 -12.47 9.22 -14.92
N GLN A 158 -12.01 9.61 -13.73
CA GLN A 158 -12.80 10.53 -12.87
C GLN A 158 -13.04 11.89 -13.53
N TYR A 159 -12.01 12.49 -14.12
CA TYR A 159 -12.07 13.81 -14.74
C TYR A 159 -11.50 13.73 -16.17
N PRO A 160 -12.35 13.48 -17.19
CA PRO A 160 -11.92 13.56 -18.58
C PRO A 160 -11.59 15.01 -18.96
N GLY A 161 -10.60 15.23 -19.82
CA GLY A 161 -10.21 16.57 -20.25
C GLY A 161 -8.82 16.69 -20.85
N ALA A 162 -8.41 17.94 -21.09
CA ALA A 162 -7.07 18.28 -21.56
C ALA A 162 -6.11 18.48 -20.38
N TYR A 163 -4.93 17.90 -20.47
CA TYR A 163 -3.90 17.96 -19.43
C TYR A 163 -2.60 18.50 -20.00
N ASN A 164 -1.98 19.46 -19.30
CA ASN A 164 -0.62 19.87 -19.60
C ASN A 164 0.33 18.74 -19.20
N VAL A 165 1.28 18.42 -20.06
CA VAL A 165 2.26 17.35 -19.87
C VAL A 165 3.66 17.79 -20.21
N SER A 166 4.63 17.01 -19.75
CA SER A 166 6.01 17.07 -20.20
C SER A 166 6.40 15.76 -20.92
N PRO A 167 7.33 15.78 -21.89
CA PRO A 167 7.77 14.57 -22.61
C PRO A 167 8.41 13.47 -21.75
N VAL A 168 8.64 13.74 -20.46
CA VAL A 168 9.22 12.78 -19.49
C VAL A 168 8.14 12.13 -18.62
N GLU A 169 6.88 12.46 -18.82
CA GLU A 169 5.76 11.92 -18.05
C GLU A 169 5.19 10.68 -18.72
N ARG A 170 4.66 9.76 -17.91
CA ARG A 170 4.06 8.51 -18.36
C ARG A 170 2.54 8.55 -18.30
N VAL A 171 1.89 7.68 -19.06
CA VAL A 171 0.42 7.57 -19.12
C VAL A 171 -0.21 7.42 -17.73
N SER A 172 0.38 6.60 -16.85
CA SER A 172 -0.14 6.41 -15.48
C SER A 172 -0.19 7.71 -14.67
N GLN A 173 0.82 8.58 -14.80
CA GLN A 173 0.88 9.86 -14.08
C GLN A 173 -0.23 10.80 -14.56
N ILE A 174 -0.52 10.80 -15.86
CA ILE A 174 -1.60 11.60 -16.44
C ILE A 174 -2.95 11.11 -15.90
N ILE A 175 -3.16 9.80 -15.85
CA ILE A 175 -4.38 9.21 -15.28
C ILE A 175 -4.54 9.55 -13.81
N THR A 176 -3.46 9.54 -13.02
CA THR A 176 -3.50 9.99 -11.63
C THR A 176 -3.94 11.47 -11.52
N ARG A 177 -3.43 12.35 -12.39
CA ARG A 177 -3.88 13.76 -12.45
C ARG A 177 -5.33 13.91 -12.92
N ALA A 178 -5.83 12.95 -13.70
CA ALA A 178 -7.25 12.86 -14.07
C ALA A 178 -8.14 12.32 -12.95
N GLY A 179 -7.65 12.25 -11.71
CA GLY A 179 -8.37 11.71 -10.54
C GLY A 179 -8.33 10.18 -10.45
N GLY A 180 -7.54 9.53 -11.30
CA GLY A 180 -7.51 8.07 -11.42
C GLY A 180 -8.62 7.53 -12.34
N LEU A 181 -8.67 6.20 -12.41
CA LEU A 181 -9.67 5.49 -13.19
C LEU A 181 -11.05 5.57 -12.52
N ALA A 182 -12.10 5.62 -13.33
CA ALA A 182 -13.47 5.41 -12.85
C ALA A 182 -13.65 3.96 -12.37
N PRO A 183 -14.70 3.63 -11.60
CA PRO A 183 -14.93 2.28 -11.08
C PRO A 183 -15.00 1.17 -12.14
N LEU A 184 -15.35 1.53 -13.39
CA LEU A 184 -15.44 0.62 -14.53
C LEU A 184 -14.31 0.83 -15.55
N GLY A 185 -13.30 1.65 -15.25
CA GLY A 185 -12.19 1.91 -16.16
C GLY A 185 -11.18 0.77 -16.19
N SER A 186 -10.81 0.33 -17.40
CA SER A 186 -9.79 -0.70 -17.59
C SER A 186 -8.43 -0.20 -17.14
N LYS A 187 -7.73 -1.00 -16.32
CA LYS A 187 -6.32 -0.79 -15.97
C LYS A 187 -5.37 -1.38 -17.00
N THR A 188 -5.87 -2.23 -17.88
CA THR A 188 -5.04 -3.18 -18.63
C THR A 188 -5.06 -2.96 -20.13
N ARG A 189 -6.05 -2.22 -20.63
CA ARG A 189 -6.23 -1.94 -22.05
C ARG A 189 -6.46 -0.45 -22.33
N ILE A 190 -5.71 0.40 -21.66
CA ILE A 190 -5.75 1.83 -21.92
C ILE A 190 -5.13 2.09 -23.29
N GLN A 191 -5.81 2.82 -24.16
CA GLN A 191 -5.35 3.08 -25.52
C GLN A 191 -4.61 4.41 -25.57
N LEU A 192 -3.35 4.39 -26.02
CA LEU A 192 -2.59 5.58 -26.33
C LEU A 192 -2.64 5.82 -27.84
N MET A 193 -3.31 6.89 -28.27
CA MET A 193 -3.39 7.29 -29.67
C MET A 193 -2.42 8.43 -29.94
N ARG A 194 -1.59 8.30 -30.97
CA ARG A 194 -0.62 9.32 -31.41
C ARG A 194 -0.82 9.62 -32.89
N GLY A 195 -1.07 10.89 -33.21
CA GLY A 195 -1.34 11.29 -34.60
C GLY A 195 -2.55 10.58 -35.23
N GLY A 196 -3.51 10.12 -34.43
CA GLY A 196 -4.71 9.42 -34.89
C GLY A 196 -4.59 7.90 -35.04
N VAL A 197 -3.42 7.31 -34.74
CA VAL A 197 -3.19 5.85 -34.79
C VAL A 197 -2.95 5.32 -33.38
N GLU A 198 -3.35 4.08 -33.10
CA GLU A 198 -3.03 3.40 -31.83
C GLU A 198 -1.52 3.17 -31.74
N ALA A 199 -0.87 3.94 -30.88
CA ALA A 199 0.58 3.87 -30.65
C ALA A 199 0.95 2.74 -29.69
N ALA A 200 0.13 2.55 -28.65
CA ALA A 200 0.32 1.50 -27.66
C ALA A 200 -0.97 1.14 -26.93
N ILE A 201 -1.06 -0.12 -26.51
CA ILE A 201 -1.99 -0.59 -25.48
C ILE A 201 -1.23 -0.58 -24.16
N VAL A 202 -1.70 0.22 -23.23
CA VAL A 202 -1.10 0.50 -21.92
C VAL A 202 -1.74 -0.40 -20.86
N ASP A 203 -0.89 -1.13 -20.13
CA ASP A 203 -1.28 -2.06 -19.06
C ASP A 203 -0.65 -1.60 -17.74
N ILE A 204 -1.36 -0.71 -17.03
CA ILE A 204 -0.90 -0.16 -15.75
C ILE A 204 -0.83 -1.26 -14.68
N GLU A 205 -1.72 -2.25 -14.73
CA GLU A 205 -1.66 -3.38 -13.79
C GLU A 205 -0.34 -4.15 -13.92
N ARG A 206 0.11 -4.42 -15.15
CA ARG A 206 1.40 -5.08 -15.42
C ARG A 206 2.58 -4.23 -14.97
N PHE A 207 2.53 -2.91 -15.18
CA PHE A 207 3.55 -2.00 -14.66
C PHE A 207 3.60 -2.00 -13.12
N GLU A 208 2.46 -1.90 -12.44
CA GLU A 208 2.35 -1.91 -10.97
C GLU A 208 2.83 -3.24 -10.36
N ASN A 209 2.55 -4.37 -11.02
CA ASN A 209 2.81 -5.70 -10.49
C ASN A 209 4.19 -6.25 -10.80
N ASP A 210 4.62 -6.08 -12.05
CA ASP A 210 5.79 -6.76 -12.59
C ASP A 210 6.96 -5.76 -12.79
N GLY A 211 6.71 -4.45 -12.59
CA GLY A 211 7.70 -3.40 -12.81
C GLY A 211 8.03 -3.16 -14.28
N ASP A 212 7.16 -3.60 -15.19
CA ASP A 212 7.40 -3.50 -16.64
C ASP A 212 7.20 -2.07 -17.16
N LEU A 213 8.31 -1.37 -17.38
CA LEU A 213 8.31 0.02 -17.87
C LEU A 213 7.74 0.17 -19.29
N PHE A 214 7.73 -0.89 -20.11
CA PHE A 214 7.16 -0.84 -21.46
C PHE A 214 5.64 -0.82 -21.44
N ALA A 215 5.02 -1.34 -20.38
CA ALA A 215 3.57 -1.35 -20.21
C ALA A 215 3.00 0.04 -19.87
N ASN A 216 3.85 1.03 -19.59
CA ASN A 216 3.48 2.39 -19.20
C ASN A 216 4.30 3.44 -19.97
N PRO A 217 4.08 3.62 -21.28
CA PRO A 217 4.90 4.49 -22.13
C PRO A 217 4.85 5.97 -21.73
N PHE A 218 5.85 6.74 -22.21
CA PHE A 218 5.88 8.19 -22.11
C PHE A 218 4.84 8.83 -23.04
N VAL A 219 4.30 9.96 -22.61
CA VAL A 219 3.33 10.74 -23.38
C VAL A 219 4.01 11.82 -24.22
N GLU A 220 3.42 12.12 -25.37
CA GLU A 220 3.81 13.19 -26.26
C GLU A 220 2.69 14.22 -26.41
N SER A 221 3.07 15.44 -26.76
CA SER A 221 2.08 16.48 -27.03
C SER A 221 1.17 16.06 -28.19
N GLY A 222 -0.14 16.18 -27.98
CA GLY A 222 -1.16 15.77 -28.94
C GLY A 222 -1.64 14.33 -28.77
N ASP A 223 -1.06 13.55 -27.86
CA ASP A 223 -1.55 12.20 -27.57
C ASP A 223 -2.99 12.24 -27.02
N VAL A 224 -3.77 11.22 -27.36
CA VAL A 224 -5.07 10.94 -26.76
C VAL A 224 -4.97 9.66 -25.96
N ILE A 225 -5.20 9.75 -24.65
CA ILE A 225 -5.29 8.62 -23.75
C ILE A 225 -6.76 8.27 -23.60
N HIS A 226 -7.18 7.17 -24.20
CA HIS A 226 -8.55 6.67 -24.09
C HIS A 226 -8.61 5.48 -23.13
N VAL A 227 -9.39 5.62 -22.06
CA VAL A 227 -9.60 4.56 -21.08
C VAL A 227 -10.94 3.87 -21.39
N PRO A 228 -10.95 2.65 -21.94
CA PRO A 228 -12.18 1.94 -22.19
C PRO A 228 -12.77 1.39 -20.88
N ALA A 229 -14.04 1.02 -20.93
CA ALA A 229 -14.65 0.22 -19.87
C ALA A 229 -14.06 -1.19 -19.79
N VAL A 230 -14.05 -1.76 -18.59
CA VAL A 230 -13.70 -3.17 -18.36
C VAL A 230 -14.67 -4.08 -19.13
N GLU A 231 -14.14 -5.07 -19.86
CA GLU A 231 -14.97 -6.05 -20.58
C GLU A 231 -15.60 -7.09 -19.65
N GLY A 232 -14.90 -7.39 -18.55
CA GLY A 232 -15.35 -8.39 -17.59
C GLY A 232 -14.75 -8.15 -16.22
N LEU A 233 -15.53 -8.52 -15.21
CA LEU A 233 -15.14 -8.48 -13.81
C LEU A 233 -15.32 -9.87 -13.20
N VAL A 234 -14.36 -10.27 -12.37
CA VAL A 234 -14.44 -11.47 -11.55
C VAL A 234 -14.27 -11.07 -10.09
N THR A 235 -15.04 -11.71 -9.21
CA THR A 235 -14.91 -11.47 -7.77
C THR A 235 -14.16 -12.65 -7.13
N VAL A 236 -13.22 -12.37 -6.23
CA VAL A 236 -12.57 -13.38 -5.39
C VAL A 236 -12.96 -13.13 -3.95
N LYS A 237 -13.46 -14.16 -3.26
CA LYS A 237 -13.95 -14.08 -1.87
C LYS A 237 -13.35 -15.19 -1.01
N GLY A 238 -13.22 -14.89 0.28
CA GLY A 238 -12.89 -15.87 1.32
C GLY A 238 -11.45 -15.77 1.82
N ALA A 239 -10.81 -16.89 2.08
CA ALA A 239 -9.46 -17.03 2.64
C ALA A 239 -8.34 -16.73 1.61
N VAL A 240 -8.37 -15.52 1.06
CA VAL A 240 -7.35 -14.95 0.18
C VAL A 240 -6.75 -13.70 0.82
N PHE A 241 -5.50 -13.36 0.48
CA PHE A 241 -4.84 -12.18 1.05
C PHE A 241 -5.61 -10.89 0.71
N GLY A 242 -6.18 -10.81 -0.50
CA GLY A 242 -6.71 -9.57 -1.03
C GLY A 242 -5.60 -8.55 -1.29
N ARG A 243 -5.87 -7.56 -2.14
CA ARG A 243 -4.99 -6.39 -2.33
C ARG A 243 -5.54 -5.13 -1.64
N GLY A 244 -6.36 -5.33 -0.60
CA GLY A 244 -7.03 -4.27 0.15
C GLY A 244 -7.12 -4.58 1.64
N GLU A 245 -7.90 -3.81 2.38
CA GLU A 245 -8.04 -3.96 3.84
C GLU A 245 -8.76 -5.27 4.20
N TYR A 246 -8.15 -6.06 5.10
CA TYR A 246 -8.82 -7.20 5.72
C TYR A 246 -10.07 -6.73 6.46
N ARG A 247 -11.22 -7.29 6.09
CA ARG A 247 -12.45 -7.07 6.86
C ARG A 247 -12.66 -8.27 7.77
N ILE A 248 -12.57 -8.03 9.08
CA ILE A 248 -13.09 -8.99 10.06
C ILE A 248 -14.61 -8.92 9.95
N ARG A 249 -15.25 -9.93 9.36
CA ARG A 249 -16.70 -10.08 9.48
C ARG A 249 -16.95 -10.89 10.75
N ALA A 250 -17.65 -10.29 11.71
CA ALA A 250 -18.30 -11.08 12.74
C ALA A 250 -19.52 -11.71 12.07
N SER A 251 -19.58 -13.04 12.06
CA SER A 251 -20.82 -13.73 11.71
C SER A 251 -21.93 -13.21 12.63
N ALA A 252 -23.08 -12.81 12.07
CA ALA A 252 -24.21 -12.37 12.89
C ALA A 252 -24.83 -13.52 13.72
N LEU A 253 -24.41 -14.76 13.45
CA LEU A 253 -24.98 -15.99 14.01
C LEU A 253 -23.98 -16.77 14.89
N THR A 254 -22.67 -16.52 14.75
CA THR A 254 -21.60 -17.18 15.51
C THR A 254 -20.61 -16.11 15.97
N THR A 255 -20.04 -16.21 17.18
CA THR A 255 -18.99 -15.29 17.69
C THR A 255 -17.66 -15.46 16.92
N GLU A 256 -17.73 -15.83 15.64
CA GLU A 256 -16.61 -16.14 14.76
C GLU A 256 -16.21 -14.87 14.02
N LYS A 257 -14.95 -14.47 14.23
CA LYS A 257 -14.29 -13.42 13.46
C LYS A 257 -13.65 -14.07 12.24
N GLU A 258 -14.35 -14.06 11.11
CA GLU A 258 -13.80 -14.58 9.86
C GLU A 258 -12.86 -13.55 9.22
N ARG A 259 -11.61 -13.98 8.99
CA ARG A 259 -10.62 -13.21 8.20
C ARG A 259 -10.81 -13.56 6.74
N VAL A 260 -11.75 -12.87 6.10
CA VAL A 260 -12.07 -13.06 4.68
C VAL A 260 -11.76 -11.79 3.89
N GLY A 261 -11.07 -11.96 2.77
CA GLY A 261 -10.88 -10.96 1.74
C GLY A 261 -12.02 -11.01 0.72
N GLU A 262 -12.38 -9.87 0.18
CA GLU A 262 -13.27 -9.76 -0.98
C GLU A 262 -12.69 -8.71 -1.90
N GLY A 263 -12.48 -9.06 -3.17
CA GLY A 263 -11.93 -8.18 -4.19
C GLY A 263 -12.58 -8.41 -5.54
N ILE A 264 -12.75 -7.33 -6.29
CA ILE A 264 -13.26 -7.35 -7.67
C ILE A 264 -12.06 -7.04 -8.58
N TYR A 265 -11.86 -7.87 -9.59
CA TYR A 265 -10.71 -7.82 -10.48
C TYR A 265 -11.16 -7.77 -11.94
N GLU A 266 -10.46 -7.00 -12.74
CA GLU A 266 -10.63 -6.99 -14.19
C GLU A 266 -10.21 -8.35 -14.76
N LEU A 267 -11.09 -8.92 -15.59
CA LEU A 267 -10.88 -10.19 -16.27
C LEU A 267 -10.27 -9.94 -17.64
N LYS A 268 -9.02 -10.37 -17.85
CA LYS A 268 -8.39 -10.35 -19.18
C LYS A 268 -8.86 -11.56 -20.00
N PRO A 269 -8.93 -11.43 -21.34
CA PRO A 269 -9.21 -12.58 -22.20
C PRO A 269 -8.22 -13.72 -21.96
N GLY A 270 -8.76 -14.92 -21.72
CA GLY A 270 -7.95 -16.13 -21.50
C GLY A 270 -7.55 -16.40 -20.04
N GLU A 271 -7.87 -15.51 -19.09
CA GLU A 271 -7.52 -15.71 -17.68
C GLU A 271 -8.28 -16.87 -17.04
N ARG A 272 -7.56 -17.57 -16.15
CA ARG A 272 -8.03 -18.76 -15.44
C ARG A 272 -8.02 -18.52 -13.93
N VAL A 273 -8.54 -19.50 -13.19
CA VAL A 273 -8.62 -19.48 -11.71
C VAL A 273 -7.29 -19.09 -11.07
N PHE A 274 -6.18 -19.70 -11.50
CA PHE A 274 -4.86 -19.43 -10.93
C PHE A 274 -4.42 -17.97 -11.09
N ASP A 275 -4.69 -17.38 -12.26
CA ASP A 275 -4.32 -15.98 -12.55
C ASP A 275 -5.03 -15.02 -11.60
N LEU A 276 -6.32 -15.26 -11.35
CA LEU A 276 -7.12 -14.43 -10.46
C LEU A 276 -6.75 -14.61 -8.99
N VAL A 277 -6.40 -15.83 -8.56
CA VAL A 277 -5.88 -16.06 -7.20
C VAL A 277 -4.55 -15.31 -7.00
N ARG A 278 -3.67 -15.28 -8.02
CA ARG A 278 -2.44 -14.48 -7.99
C ARG A 278 -2.73 -12.98 -7.95
N LYS A 279 -3.68 -12.48 -8.75
CA LYS A 279 -4.15 -11.09 -8.69
C LYS A 279 -4.69 -10.73 -7.31
N ALA A 280 -5.36 -11.68 -6.65
CA ALA A 280 -5.87 -11.52 -5.29
C ALA A 280 -4.78 -11.53 -4.19
N GLY A 281 -3.50 -11.60 -4.56
CA GLY A 281 -2.39 -11.65 -3.60
C GLY A 281 -2.10 -13.05 -3.05
N GLY A 282 -2.74 -14.08 -3.61
CA GLY A 282 -2.58 -15.47 -3.19
C GLY A 282 -3.58 -15.92 -2.12
N ILE A 283 -3.31 -17.10 -1.58
CA ILE A 283 -4.14 -17.80 -0.59
C ILE A 283 -3.59 -17.61 0.83
N THR A 284 -4.46 -17.55 1.84
CA THR A 284 -4.01 -17.48 3.23
C THR A 284 -3.68 -18.87 3.78
N PRO A 285 -2.92 -18.98 4.89
CA PRO A 285 -2.61 -20.28 5.51
C PRO A 285 -3.82 -21.07 6.06
N TRP A 286 -4.98 -20.42 6.22
CA TRP A 286 -6.23 -21.04 6.68
C TRP A 286 -7.22 -21.23 5.53
N ALA A 287 -6.78 -21.24 4.28
CA ALA A 287 -7.62 -21.48 3.12
C ALA A 287 -7.89 -22.98 2.92
N ASP A 288 -9.16 -23.35 2.77
CA ASP A 288 -9.55 -24.68 2.33
C ASP A 288 -9.49 -24.74 0.80
N LEU A 289 -8.32 -25.15 0.32
CA LEU A 289 -8.00 -25.20 -1.10
C LEU A 289 -8.75 -26.29 -1.85
N SER A 290 -9.04 -27.41 -1.16
CA SER A 290 -9.65 -28.59 -1.78
C SER A 290 -11.15 -28.44 -1.95
N ASN A 291 -11.81 -27.65 -1.09
CA ASN A 291 -13.24 -27.37 -1.17
C ASN A 291 -13.56 -25.98 -1.77
N SER A 292 -12.65 -25.42 -2.56
CA SER A 292 -12.89 -24.17 -3.29
C SER A 292 -13.90 -24.38 -4.43
N TYR A 293 -14.58 -23.32 -4.85
CA TYR A 293 -15.57 -23.41 -5.92
C TYR A 293 -15.77 -22.08 -6.66
N ILE A 294 -16.30 -22.15 -7.87
CA ILE A 294 -16.75 -21.00 -8.66
C ILE A 294 -18.26 -20.92 -8.60
N GLU A 295 -18.81 -19.76 -8.25
CA GLU A 295 -20.23 -19.44 -8.44
C GLU A 295 -20.41 -18.73 -9.78
N ARG A 296 -20.90 -19.47 -10.76
CA ARG A 296 -21.10 -19.00 -12.13
C ARG A 296 -22.57 -18.75 -12.42
N LEU A 297 -22.88 -17.62 -13.06
CA LEU A 297 -24.23 -17.30 -13.48
C LEU A 297 -24.70 -18.27 -14.59
N VAL A 298 -25.92 -18.80 -14.45
CA VAL A 298 -26.56 -19.59 -15.50
C VAL A 298 -27.21 -18.64 -16.51
N ILE A 299 -26.66 -18.58 -17.73
CA ILE A 299 -27.20 -17.75 -18.82
C ILE A 299 -28.56 -18.32 -19.24
N GLY A 300 -29.59 -17.46 -19.31
CA GLY A 300 -30.95 -17.82 -19.73
C GLY A 300 -31.87 -18.34 -18.61
N GLY A 301 -31.44 -18.28 -17.34
CA GLY A 301 -32.23 -18.66 -16.17
C GLY A 301 -32.68 -17.46 -15.30
N SER A 302 -33.22 -17.75 -14.11
CA SER A 302 -33.75 -16.77 -13.14
C SER A 302 -32.68 -16.01 -12.33
N GLY A 303 -31.45 -15.88 -12.85
CA GLY A 303 -30.31 -15.29 -12.11
C GLY A 303 -29.64 -16.22 -11.10
N LEU A 304 -29.96 -17.53 -11.12
CA LEU A 304 -29.35 -18.52 -10.24
C LEU A 304 -27.86 -18.73 -10.59
N ARG A 305 -27.04 -18.92 -9.56
CA ARG A 305 -25.63 -19.27 -9.68
C ARG A 305 -25.45 -20.77 -9.47
N THR A 306 -24.71 -21.42 -10.37
CA THR A 306 -24.27 -22.82 -10.19
C THR A 306 -22.92 -22.84 -9.50
N ARG A 307 -22.76 -23.75 -8.53
CA ARG A 307 -21.47 -24.02 -7.90
C ARG A 307 -20.70 -25.05 -8.70
N ILE A 308 -19.53 -24.67 -9.19
CA ILE A 308 -18.60 -25.53 -9.91
C ILE A 308 -17.42 -25.79 -8.95
N PRO A 309 -17.28 -27.02 -8.41
CA PRO A 309 -16.17 -27.33 -7.51
C PRO A 309 -14.83 -27.22 -8.25
N ILE A 310 -13.83 -26.65 -7.58
CA ILE A 310 -12.45 -26.56 -8.08
C ILE A 310 -11.48 -26.87 -6.95
N ASP A 311 -10.42 -27.61 -7.26
CA ASP A 311 -9.38 -27.91 -6.28
C ASP A 311 -8.16 -26.99 -6.48
N LEU A 312 -8.05 -25.95 -5.65
CA LEU A 312 -6.92 -25.02 -5.68
C LEU A 312 -5.60 -25.69 -5.27
N HIS A 313 -5.62 -26.74 -4.45
CA HIS A 313 -4.40 -27.46 -4.08
C HIS A 313 -3.79 -28.09 -5.33
N ARG A 314 -4.64 -28.74 -6.14
CA ARG A 314 -4.22 -29.37 -7.40
C ARG A 314 -3.78 -28.35 -8.44
N ILE A 315 -4.42 -27.18 -8.49
CA ILE A 315 -4.02 -26.10 -9.41
C ILE A 315 -2.65 -25.51 -9.03
N ILE A 316 -2.43 -25.20 -7.74
CA ILE A 316 -1.26 -24.45 -7.28
C ILE A 316 -0.03 -25.36 -7.12
N PHE A 317 -0.20 -26.53 -6.48
CA PHE A 317 0.93 -27.38 -6.08
C PHE A 317 1.17 -28.53 -7.07
N GLU A 318 0.11 -29.14 -7.60
CA GLU A 318 0.23 -30.25 -8.56
C GLU A 318 0.27 -29.77 -10.01
N ARG A 319 -0.01 -28.47 -10.25
CA ARG A 319 -0.10 -27.85 -11.58
C ARG A 319 -1.10 -28.55 -12.51
N ASP A 320 -2.19 -29.08 -11.94
CA ASP A 320 -3.25 -29.73 -12.70
C ASP A 320 -4.08 -28.69 -13.48
N SER A 321 -3.80 -28.60 -14.78
CA SER A 321 -4.51 -27.72 -15.71
C SER A 321 -6.00 -28.05 -15.89
N SER A 322 -6.44 -29.29 -15.59
CA SER A 322 -7.84 -29.69 -15.73
C SER A 322 -8.75 -28.99 -14.71
N GLN A 323 -8.19 -28.64 -13.55
CA GLN A 323 -8.87 -27.89 -12.50
C GLN A 323 -8.79 -26.37 -12.73
N ASN A 324 -7.80 -25.90 -13.49
CA ASN A 324 -7.58 -24.47 -13.74
C ASN A 324 -8.52 -23.93 -14.82
N LEU A 325 -9.81 -23.83 -14.49
CA LEU A 325 -10.87 -23.47 -15.43
C LEU A 325 -10.73 -22.05 -16.00
N LEU A 326 -11.14 -21.88 -17.26
CA LEU A 326 -11.29 -20.56 -17.87
C LEU A 326 -12.44 -19.81 -17.20
N LEU A 327 -12.18 -18.56 -16.84
CA LEU A 327 -13.14 -17.70 -16.16
C LEU A 327 -14.04 -16.97 -17.16
N LYS A 328 -15.22 -16.59 -16.67
CA LYS A 328 -16.21 -15.81 -17.39
C LYS A 328 -16.54 -14.56 -16.60
N ASN A 329 -17.03 -13.55 -17.30
CA ASN A 329 -17.52 -12.32 -16.66
C ASN A 329 -18.57 -12.66 -15.57
N ALA A 330 -18.49 -11.96 -14.45
CA ALA A 330 -19.31 -12.12 -13.25
C ALA A 330 -19.17 -13.44 -12.48
N ASP A 331 -18.17 -14.26 -12.79
CA ASP A 331 -17.78 -15.38 -11.93
C ASP A 331 -17.36 -14.88 -10.54
N ILE A 332 -17.68 -15.68 -9.52
CA ILE A 332 -17.18 -15.48 -8.15
C ILE A 332 -16.37 -16.70 -7.77
N ILE A 333 -15.08 -16.52 -7.51
CA ILE A 333 -14.20 -17.54 -6.95
C ILE A 333 -14.34 -17.48 -5.43
N VAL A 334 -14.74 -18.58 -4.81
CA VAL A 334 -14.88 -18.69 -3.37
C VAL A 334 -13.84 -19.66 -2.83
N VAL A 335 -13.01 -19.15 -1.92
CA VAL A 335 -12.00 -19.92 -1.18
C VAL A 335 -12.44 -19.97 0.28
N PRO A 336 -13.16 -21.01 0.72
CA PRO A 336 -13.61 -21.08 2.11
C PRO A 336 -12.40 -21.13 3.06
N PRO A 337 -12.52 -20.61 4.29
CA PRO A 337 -11.55 -20.91 5.33
C PRO A 337 -11.68 -22.39 5.75
N ILE A 338 -10.60 -22.96 6.28
CA ILE A 338 -10.64 -24.29 6.89
C ILE A 338 -11.49 -24.18 8.16
N ASN A 339 -12.71 -24.70 8.10
CA ASN A 339 -13.60 -24.81 9.26
C ASN A 339 -13.19 -26.03 10.10
N THR A 340 -12.00 -25.99 10.67
CA THR A 340 -11.55 -27.01 11.62
C THR A 340 -11.56 -26.47 13.03
N LEU A 341 -12.09 -27.27 13.94
CA LEU A 341 -12.15 -26.94 15.35
C LEU A 341 -10.92 -27.50 16.07
N VAL A 342 -10.49 -26.79 17.11
CA VAL A 342 -9.59 -27.25 18.15
C VAL A 342 -10.43 -27.35 19.42
N TYR A 343 -10.32 -28.45 20.15
CA TYR A 343 -11.05 -28.61 21.41
C TYR A 343 -10.10 -28.31 22.56
N VAL A 344 -10.53 -27.49 23.52
CA VAL A 344 -9.80 -27.29 24.77
C VAL A 344 -10.63 -27.87 25.91
N GLU A 345 -10.07 -28.86 26.58
CA GLU A 345 -10.76 -29.67 27.59
C GLU A 345 -9.97 -29.72 28.91
N GLY A 346 -10.69 -30.06 30.00
CA GLY A 346 -10.13 -30.20 31.33
C GLY A 346 -10.21 -28.91 32.15
N GLU A 347 -9.17 -28.67 32.95
CA GLU A 347 -9.11 -27.61 33.97
C GLU A 347 -8.74 -26.24 33.38
N VAL A 348 -9.60 -25.73 32.50
CA VAL A 348 -9.57 -24.36 31.97
C VAL A 348 -10.86 -23.62 32.36
N ASN A 349 -10.83 -22.29 32.36
CA ASN A 349 -11.99 -21.49 32.82
C ASN A 349 -13.21 -21.60 31.88
N GLN A 350 -12.98 -21.83 30.58
CA GLN A 350 -14.02 -21.96 29.55
C GLN A 350 -13.67 -23.11 28.59
N PRO A 351 -13.92 -24.38 28.96
CA PRO A 351 -13.71 -25.51 28.06
C PRO A 351 -14.69 -25.47 26.90
N GLY A 352 -14.26 -25.93 25.72
CA GLY A 352 -15.10 -25.90 24.51
C GLY A 352 -14.32 -26.05 23.22
N SER A 353 -15.02 -25.83 22.10
CA SER A 353 -14.44 -25.82 20.76
C SER A 353 -14.06 -24.40 20.33
N PHE A 354 -12.90 -24.25 19.72
CA PHE A 354 -12.32 -23.01 19.24
C PHE A 354 -11.98 -23.15 17.75
N THR A 355 -12.11 -22.08 16.98
CA THR A 355 -11.74 -22.11 15.55
C THR A 355 -10.23 -22.24 15.41
N PHE A 356 -9.80 -23.20 14.57
CA PHE A 356 -8.39 -23.34 14.24
C PHE A 356 -7.86 -22.09 13.55
N THR A 357 -6.79 -21.53 14.10
CA THR A 357 -5.99 -20.47 13.49
C THR A 357 -4.55 -20.99 13.30
N PRO A 358 -4.00 -20.90 12.07
CA PRO A 358 -2.63 -21.33 11.79
C PRO A 358 -1.60 -20.64 12.67
N ASN A 359 -0.56 -21.39 13.03
CA ASN A 359 0.56 -20.97 13.88
C ASN A 359 0.23 -20.67 15.35
N LEU A 360 -1.04 -20.78 15.77
CA LEU A 360 -1.37 -20.75 17.19
C LEU A 360 -0.88 -22.02 17.90
N ARG A 361 -0.41 -21.81 19.13
CA ARG A 361 0.18 -22.85 19.97
C ARG A 361 -0.75 -23.18 21.14
N VAL A 362 -0.39 -24.20 21.90
CA VAL A 362 -1.15 -24.68 23.07
C VAL A 362 -1.55 -23.53 24.00
N ASP A 363 -0.60 -22.66 24.35
CA ASP A 363 -0.85 -21.55 25.28
C ASP A 363 -1.87 -20.54 24.74
N ASP A 364 -1.88 -20.31 23.42
CA ASP A 364 -2.84 -19.38 22.80
C ASP A 364 -4.28 -19.89 22.94
N TYR A 365 -4.49 -21.19 22.72
CA TYR A 365 -5.81 -21.81 22.88
C TYR A 365 -6.22 -21.96 24.35
N VAL A 366 -5.28 -22.26 25.25
CA VAL A 366 -5.54 -22.22 26.69
C VAL A 366 -5.93 -20.81 27.14
N GLY A 367 -5.27 -19.78 26.60
CA GLY A 367 -5.62 -18.38 26.81
C GLY A 367 -7.00 -18.01 26.28
N GLN A 368 -7.35 -18.46 25.07
CA GLN A 368 -8.71 -18.31 24.50
C GLN A 368 -9.78 -19.00 25.35
N ALA A 369 -9.45 -20.12 25.99
CA ALA A 369 -10.29 -20.82 26.96
C ALA A 369 -10.33 -20.14 28.35
N GLY A 370 -9.91 -18.87 28.44
CA GLY A 370 -9.92 -18.08 29.67
C GLY A 370 -8.78 -18.41 30.64
N GLY A 371 -7.79 -19.19 30.23
CA GLY A 371 -6.67 -19.63 31.06
C GLY A 371 -6.97 -20.85 31.93
N PRO A 372 -5.94 -21.40 32.61
CA PRO A 372 -6.10 -22.55 33.51
C PRO A 372 -6.89 -22.20 34.78
N THR A 373 -7.62 -23.16 35.34
CA THR A 373 -8.26 -23.03 36.67
C THR A 373 -7.22 -23.11 37.80
N SER A 374 -7.63 -22.78 39.04
CA SER A 374 -6.74 -22.83 40.22
C SER A 374 -6.27 -24.24 40.59
N VAL A 375 -6.92 -25.29 40.07
CA VAL A 375 -6.57 -26.70 40.31
C VAL A 375 -5.94 -27.36 39.09
N ALA A 376 -5.61 -26.60 38.05
CA ALA A 376 -5.00 -27.09 36.83
C ALA A 376 -3.52 -27.46 37.02
N ASN A 377 -3.06 -28.48 36.30
CA ASN A 377 -1.65 -28.85 36.21
C ASN A 377 -1.05 -28.37 34.89
N VAL A 378 -0.68 -27.09 34.86
CA VAL A 378 -0.12 -26.41 33.67
C VAL A 378 1.11 -27.14 33.12
N GLY A 379 1.97 -27.68 34.01
CA GLY A 379 3.18 -28.41 33.61
C GLY A 379 2.93 -29.78 32.94
N ARG A 380 1.67 -30.25 32.91
CA ARG A 380 1.29 -31.53 32.29
C ARG A 380 0.29 -31.38 31.15
N VAL A 381 0.05 -30.16 30.66
CA VAL A 381 -0.77 -29.92 29.48
C VAL A 381 -0.25 -30.72 28.28
N TYR A 382 -1.16 -31.25 27.47
CA TYR A 382 -0.81 -32.05 26.32
C TYR A 382 -1.86 -31.91 25.21
N ILE A 383 -1.43 -32.17 23.98
CA ILE A 383 -2.31 -32.30 22.83
C ILE A 383 -2.62 -33.78 22.62
N LEU A 384 -3.87 -34.11 22.34
CA LEU A 384 -4.26 -35.38 21.75
C LEU A 384 -4.48 -35.18 20.25
N ARG A 385 -3.51 -35.64 19.45
CA ARG A 385 -3.50 -35.52 17.99
C ARG A 385 -3.62 -36.90 17.37
N ARG A 386 -4.73 -37.19 16.69
CA ARG A 386 -4.97 -38.50 16.03
C ARG A 386 -4.69 -39.69 16.97
N GLY A 387 -5.13 -39.57 18.23
CA GLY A 387 -4.91 -40.59 19.27
C GLY A 387 -3.53 -40.61 19.92
N ARG A 388 -2.58 -39.78 19.49
CA ARG A 388 -1.24 -39.66 20.10
C ARG A 388 -1.19 -38.49 21.08
N ARG A 389 -0.56 -38.72 22.24
CA ARG A 389 -0.32 -37.69 23.25
C ARG A 389 0.99 -36.97 22.97
N ILE A 390 0.92 -35.67 22.71
CA ILE A 390 2.06 -34.79 22.48
C ILE A 390 2.20 -33.86 23.70
N PRO A 391 3.37 -33.81 24.37
CA PRO A 391 3.59 -32.89 25.49
C PRO A 391 3.38 -31.44 25.06
N GLY A 392 2.75 -30.64 25.92
CA GLY A 392 2.53 -29.22 25.65
C GLY A 392 3.76 -28.34 25.85
N ALA A 393 4.88 -28.87 26.34
CA ALA A 393 6.19 -28.19 26.34
C ALA A 393 7.03 -28.67 25.14
N PRO A 394 7.69 -27.80 24.37
CA PRO A 394 7.90 -26.35 24.58
C PRO A 394 6.85 -25.48 23.85
N ASN A 395 5.56 -25.74 24.05
CA ASN A 395 4.43 -25.06 23.39
C ASN A 395 4.34 -25.36 21.88
N PRO A 396 4.01 -26.61 21.47
CA PRO A 396 3.90 -26.99 20.07
C PRO A 396 2.77 -26.25 19.35
N VAL A 397 2.91 -26.11 18.03
CA VAL A 397 1.84 -25.60 17.15
C VAL A 397 0.70 -26.62 17.13
N VAL A 398 -0.51 -26.12 17.33
CA VAL A 398 -1.74 -26.93 17.30
C VAL A 398 -2.13 -27.16 15.84
N GLU A 399 -2.67 -28.34 15.53
CA GLU A 399 -3.19 -28.71 14.22
C GLU A 399 -4.73 -28.76 14.23
N PRO A 400 -5.36 -28.66 13.05
CA PRO A 400 -6.78 -28.94 12.88
C PRO A 400 -7.26 -30.24 13.55
N GLY A 401 -8.31 -30.16 14.38
CA GLY A 401 -8.92 -31.32 15.05
C GLY A 401 -8.19 -31.79 16.31
N ASP A 402 -7.14 -31.10 16.75
CA ASP A 402 -6.46 -31.41 18.00
C ASP A 402 -7.34 -31.15 19.23
N ILE A 403 -7.13 -31.96 20.28
CA ILE A 403 -7.72 -31.73 21.60
C ILE A 403 -6.59 -31.30 22.56
N VAL A 404 -6.61 -30.06 23.00
CA VAL A 404 -5.74 -29.52 24.05
C VAL A 404 -6.33 -29.89 25.40
N MET A 405 -5.64 -30.76 26.13
CA MET A 405 -6.11 -31.28 27.41
C MET A 405 -5.31 -30.68 28.57
N MET A 406 -6.01 -30.00 29.47
CA MET A 406 -5.48 -29.44 30.71
C MET A 406 -5.83 -30.35 31.90
N PRO A 407 -4.91 -31.22 32.36
CA PRO A 407 -5.22 -32.12 33.45
C PRO A 407 -5.29 -31.40 34.80
N ARG A 408 -6.05 -31.96 35.74
CA ARG A 408 -6.08 -31.51 37.13
C ARG A 408 -4.79 -31.85 37.88
N GLN A 409 -4.37 -30.97 38.78
CA GLN A 409 -3.29 -31.21 39.72
C GLN A 409 -3.76 -32.21 40.78
N THR A 410 -3.31 -33.45 40.66
CA THR A 410 -3.53 -34.46 41.69
C THR A 410 -2.68 -34.13 42.91
N PHE A 411 -3.31 -33.65 43.97
CA PHE A 411 -2.64 -33.49 45.27
C PHE A 411 -2.13 -34.86 45.73
N LYS A 412 -0.83 -34.95 45.99
CA LYS A 412 -0.18 -36.20 46.37
C LYS A 412 -0.42 -36.35 47.88
N TRP A 413 -1.46 -37.09 48.25
CA TRP A 413 -2.08 -37.22 49.60
C TRP A 413 -1.16 -37.52 50.81
N TRP A 414 0.12 -37.81 50.58
CA TRP A 414 1.07 -38.26 51.59
C TRP A 414 1.60 -37.09 52.43
N GLN A 415 1.47 -35.85 51.96
CA GLN A 415 1.91 -34.66 52.69
C GLN A 415 0.92 -34.27 53.81
N ASP A 416 -0.38 -34.41 53.61
CA ASP A 416 -1.39 -34.16 54.65
C ASP A 416 -1.32 -35.19 55.79
N TYR A 417 -0.92 -36.44 55.47
CA TYR A 417 -0.67 -37.47 56.47
C TYR A 417 0.43 -37.07 57.46
N VAL A 418 1.51 -36.41 57.00
CA VAL A 418 2.62 -35.98 57.87
C VAL A 418 2.16 -34.87 58.82
N THR A 419 1.33 -33.94 58.36
CA THR A 419 0.75 -32.88 59.20
C THR A 419 -0.20 -33.45 60.25
N ILE A 420 -1.07 -34.39 59.86
CA ILE A 420 -1.98 -35.09 60.77
C ILE A 420 -1.21 -35.96 61.78
N LEU A 421 -0.19 -36.73 61.34
CA LEU A 421 0.67 -37.51 62.23
C LEU A 421 1.47 -36.62 63.19
N SER A 422 1.94 -35.46 62.75
CA SER A 422 2.63 -34.51 63.62
C SER A 422 1.71 -33.88 64.67
N ALA A 423 0.43 -33.67 64.34
CA ALA A 423 -0.58 -33.16 65.27
C ALA A 423 -0.98 -34.21 66.33
N VAL A 424 -1.00 -35.50 65.97
CA VAL A 424 -1.36 -36.61 66.87
C VAL A 424 -0.14 -37.19 67.62
N GLY A 425 1.08 -37.04 67.09
CA GLY A 425 2.31 -37.56 67.71
C GLY A 425 2.76 -36.79 68.95
N ILE A 426 2.48 -35.49 69.02
CA ILE A 426 2.84 -34.64 70.17
C ILE A 426 2.12 -35.05 71.48
N PRO A 427 0.81 -35.36 71.50
CA PRO A 427 0.15 -35.80 72.73
C PRO A 427 0.55 -37.21 73.22
N ILE A 428 1.04 -38.10 72.34
CA ILE A 428 1.48 -39.45 72.78
C ILE A 428 2.79 -39.37 73.56
N ALA A 429 3.72 -38.51 73.13
CA ALA A 429 4.98 -38.29 73.83
C ALA A 429 4.77 -37.65 75.21
N SER A 430 3.84 -36.70 75.35
CA SER A 430 3.54 -36.07 76.63
C SER A 430 2.88 -37.04 77.61
N ILE A 431 1.98 -37.90 77.16
CA ILE A 431 1.35 -38.94 78.01
C ILE A 431 2.40 -39.94 78.52
N LEU A 432 3.36 -40.35 77.68
CA LEU A 432 4.45 -41.24 78.08
C LEU A 432 5.37 -40.62 79.13
N VAL A 433 5.76 -39.34 78.96
CA VAL A 433 6.59 -38.63 79.95
C VAL A 433 5.85 -38.50 81.29
N THR A 434 4.54 -38.21 81.25
CA THR A 434 3.70 -38.08 82.45
C THR A 434 3.58 -39.41 83.19
N LEU A 435 3.38 -40.52 82.48
CA LEU A 435 3.33 -41.86 83.07
C LEU A 435 4.67 -42.32 83.67
N THR A 436 5.81 -41.94 83.07
CA THR A 436 7.13 -42.23 83.66
C THR A 436 7.47 -41.36 84.86
N ALA A 437 6.92 -40.14 84.95
CA ALA A 437 7.10 -39.24 86.10
C ALA A 437 6.24 -39.65 87.31
N LEU A 438 5.11 -40.32 87.08
CA LEU A 438 4.23 -40.85 88.14
C LEU A 438 4.74 -42.18 88.76
N ASN A 439 5.76 -42.79 88.17
CA ASN A 439 6.29 -44.10 88.58
C ASN A 439 7.67 -44.01 89.27
N ARG A 440 8.02 -42.83 89.83
CA ARG A 440 9.24 -42.59 90.61
C ARG A 440 8.96 -42.05 91.99
#